data_AF-A0A1G1M0A6-F1
#
_entry.id   AF-A0A1G1M0A6-F1
#
_cell.length_a   1.000
_cell.length_b   1.000
_cell.length_c   1.000
_cell.angle_alpha   90.00
_cell.angle_beta   90.00
_cell.angle_gamma   90.00
#
_symmetry.space_group_name_H-M   'P 1'
#
loop_
_entity.id
_entity.type
_entity.pdbx_description
1 polymer ?
#
loop_
_entity_poly.entity_id
_entity_poly.type
_entity_poly.pdbx_seq_one_letter_code
_entity_poly.pdbx_strand_id
1 'polypeptide(L)'
;MNREQEMPDLKIVEGDGKTGQEKGTAIRDLRDRYLVAEEQSLGRLFIGYFNNKMAVIVFLIQAQRHKPDAKVVSSLSLFLDDLFHHILDGSKQGRYRRVFLWLKRFLLKLPNVRSDQRRRAAHFIQDLYDVFGVHLNSN
;
A
#
# COMPACT_ATOMS: atom_id res chain seq x y z
N MET A 1 15.48 1.90 56.70
CA MET A 1 14.93 3.18 57.19
C MET A 1 15.00 4.16 56.03
N ASN A 2 13.85 4.75 55.70
CA ASN A 2 13.45 5.23 54.38
C ASN A 2 14.28 6.41 53.83
N ARG A 3 14.51 6.41 52.51
CA ARG A 3 14.71 7.63 51.72
C ARG A 3 13.59 7.66 50.68
N GLU A 4 12.51 8.34 51.04
CA GLU A 4 11.44 8.69 50.12
C GLU A 4 11.96 9.73 49.13
N GLN A 5 11.70 9.45 47.85
CA GLN A 5 11.96 10.32 46.72
C GLN A 5 10.85 11.39 46.68
N GLU A 6 11.20 12.66 46.85
CA GLU A 6 10.29 13.77 46.56
C GLU A 6 10.25 14.03 45.05
N MET A 7 9.08 13.79 44.44
CA MET A 7 8.74 14.26 43.10
C MET A 7 8.36 15.75 43.16
N PRO A 8 8.84 16.61 42.25
CA PRO A 8 8.40 17.99 42.20
C PRO A 8 7.01 18.13 41.56
N ASP A 9 6.12 18.83 42.27
CA ASP A 9 4.75 19.20 41.90
C ASP A 9 4.62 19.78 40.48
N LEU A 10 3.79 19.14 39.65
CA LEU A 10 3.28 19.73 38.42
C LEU A 10 2.28 20.86 38.75
N LYS A 11 2.67 22.11 38.47
CA LYS A 11 1.74 23.24 38.44
C LYS A 11 0.83 23.15 37.21
N ILE A 12 -0.44 22.86 37.42
CA ILE A 12 -1.51 23.04 36.43
C ILE A 12 -1.74 24.55 36.30
N VAL A 13 -1.43 25.13 35.14
CA VAL A 13 -1.80 26.51 34.80
C VAL A 13 -3.14 26.44 34.07
N GLU A 14 -4.22 26.73 34.78
CA GLU A 14 -5.52 27.04 34.17
C GLU A 14 -5.42 28.42 33.49
N GLY A 15 -5.66 28.45 32.19
CA GLY A 15 -5.72 29.67 31.39
C GLY A 15 -7.12 29.84 30.81
N ASP A 16 -7.82 30.85 31.34
CA ASP A 16 -9.17 31.31 31.02
C ASP A 16 -9.46 31.46 29.51
N GLY A 17 -10.71 31.18 29.14
CA GLY A 17 -11.18 31.21 27.75
C GLY A 17 -11.31 32.62 27.16
N LYS A 18 -11.30 32.67 25.82
CA LYS A 18 -12.09 33.60 24.99
C LYS A 18 -12.11 33.17 23.53
N THR A 19 -13.32 33.16 22.98
CA THR A 19 -13.68 32.93 21.58
C THR A 19 -13.18 34.06 20.67
N GLY A 20 -12.63 33.69 19.52
CA GLY A 20 -12.24 34.61 18.45
C GLY A 20 -12.14 33.85 17.13
N GLN A 21 -13.15 34.02 16.28
CA GLN A 21 -13.27 33.42 14.97
C GLN A 21 -12.58 34.34 13.95
N GLU A 22 -11.42 33.97 13.41
CA GLU A 22 -10.83 34.64 12.24
C GLU A 22 -10.05 33.65 11.35
N LYS A 23 -10.27 33.81 10.05
CA LYS A 23 -9.77 32.97 8.96
C LYS A 23 -8.24 33.02 8.86
N GLY A 24 -7.62 31.84 8.91
CA GLY A 24 -6.25 31.63 8.48
C GLY A 24 -5.93 30.14 8.48
N THR A 25 -5.56 29.59 7.33
CA THR A 25 -4.98 28.25 7.14
C THR A 25 -3.56 28.19 7.73
N ALA A 26 -3.44 28.57 9.00
CA ALA A 26 -2.23 28.37 9.77
C ALA A 26 -2.20 26.90 10.18
N ILE A 27 -1.29 26.15 9.57
CA ILE A 27 -0.87 24.81 9.99
C ILE A 27 -0.65 24.86 11.51
N ARG A 28 -1.66 24.42 12.25
CA ARG A 28 -1.63 24.34 13.70
C ARG A 28 -0.94 23.02 14.04
N ASP A 29 0.07 23.14 14.89
CA ASP A 29 0.78 22.06 15.56
C ASP A 29 1.97 21.42 14.82
N LEU A 30 3.11 21.36 15.51
CA LEU A 30 4.31 20.63 15.07
C LEU A 30 4.00 19.13 14.92
N ARG A 31 3.07 18.63 15.75
CA ARG A 31 2.61 17.24 15.73
C ARG A 31 2.00 16.84 14.39
N ASP A 32 1.20 17.71 13.77
CA ASP A 32 0.58 17.45 12.48
C ASP A 32 1.61 17.44 11.34
N ARG A 33 2.70 18.22 11.44
CA ARG A 33 3.80 18.16 10.48
C ARG A 33 4.58 16.85 10.56
N TYR A 34 4.79 16.33 11.77
CA TYR A 34 5.43 15.01 11.96
C TYR A 34 4.55 13.89 11.41
N LEU A 35 3.23 13.92 11.67
CA LEU A 35 2.28 12.94 11.14
C LEU A 35 2.26 12.93 9.61
N VAL A 36 2.23 14.11 8.97
CA VAL A 36 2.26 14.23 7.50
C VAL A 36 3.60 13.73 6.92
N ALA A 37 4.73 14.00 7.59
CA ALA A 37 6.03 13.51 7.15
C ALA A 37 6.16 11.97 7.27
N GLU A 38 5.64 11.40 8.36
CA GLU A 38 5.57 9.95 8.56
C GLU A 38 4.63 9.27 7.55
N GLU A 39 3.46 9.85 7.29
CA GLU A 39 2.52 9.35 6.28
C GLU A 39 3.14 9.35 4.88
N GLN A 40 3.88 10.41 4.52
CA GLN A 40 4.66 10.47 3.28
C GLN A 40 5.75 9.39 3.23
N SER A 41 6.39 9.07 4.35
CA SER A 41 7.40 8.01 4.43
C SER A 41 6.81 6.62 4.23
N LEU A 42 5.65 6.34 4.84
CA LEU A 42 4.92 5.09 4.70
C LEU A 42 4.36 4.91 3.28
N GLY A 43 3.84 5.98 2.68
CA GLY A 43 3.40 5.98 1.28
C GLY A 43 4.53 5.60 0.32
N ARG A 44 5.74 6.14 0.52
CA ARG A 44 6.92 5.77 -0.30
C ARG A 44 7.33 4.32 -0.10
N LEU A 45 7.31 3.82 1.14
CA LEU A 45 7.60 2.41 1.43
C LEU A 45 6.60 1.48 0.76
N PHE A 46 5.31 1.81 0.83
CA PHE A 46 4.26 1.06 0.15
C PHE A 46 4.48 1.05 -1.37
N ILE A 47 4.74 2.21 -1.98
CA ILE A 47 5.00 2.31 -3.43
C ILE A 47 6.20 1.44 -3.82
N GLY A 48 7.29 1.48 -3.05
CA GLY A 48 8.47 0.64 -3.27
C GLY A 48 8.15 -0.85 -3.18
N TYR A 49 7.45 -1.26 -2.12
CA TYR A 49 7.01 -2.64 -1.93
C TYR A 49 6.10 -3.12 -3.07
N PHE A 50 5.09 -2.32 -3.42
CA PHE A 50 4.14 -2.57 -4.50
C PHE A 50 4.87 -2.76 -5.83
N ASN A 51 5.74 -1.81 -6.20
CA ASN A 51 6.51 -1.86 -7.43
C ASN A 51 7.41 -3.10 -7.49
N ASN A 52 8.08 -3.44 -6.40
CA ASN A 52 8.93 -4.63 -6.36
C ASN A 52 8.14 -5.91 -6.60
N LYS A 53 6.97 -6.07 -5.97
CA LYS A 53 6.12 -7.25 -6.18
C LYS A 53 5.53 -7.29 -7.58
N MET A 54 5.05 -6.16 -8.09
CA MET A 54 4.51 -6.04 -9.45
C MET A 54 5.55 -6.32 -10.53
N ALA A 55 6.80 -5.87 -10.33
CA ALA A 55 7.90 -6.15 -11.26
C ALA A 55 8.13 -7.66 -11.43
N VAL A 56 8.09 -8.43 -10.34
CA VAL A 56 8.19 -9.89 -10.41
C VAL A 56 7.05 -10.48 -11.25
N ILE A 57 5.81 -10.00 -11.06
CA ILE A 57 4.67 -10.47 -11.87
C ILE A 57 4.89 -10.14 -13.36
N VAL A 58 5.37 -8.93 -13.68
CA VAL A 58 5.69 -8.52 -15.05
C VAL A 58 6.76 -9.42 -15.67
N PHE A 59 7.83 -9.72 -14.95
CA PHE A 59 8.86 -10.64 -15.45
C PHE A 59 8.29 -12.04 -15.74
N LEU A 60 7.42 -12.56 -14.87
CA LEU A 60 6.76 -13.85 -15.10
C LEU A 60 5.79 -13.85 -16.29
N ILE A 61 5.11 -12.73 -16.53
CA ILE A 61 4.27 -12.54 -17.72
C ILE A 61 5.12 -12.57 -19.00
N GLN A 62 6.30 -11.97 -18.97
CA GLN A 62 7.21 -11.91 -20.12
C GLN A 62 7.99 -13.21 -20.34
N ALA A 63 8.32 -13.95 -19.27
CA ALA A 63 9.08 -15.18 -19.33
C ALA A 63 8.23 -16.35 -19.86
N GLN A 64 8.27 -16.57 -21.17
CA GLN A 64 7.39 -17.54 -21.84
C GLN A 64 7.66 -19.00 -21.44
N ARG A 65 8.93 -19.36 -21.18
CA ARG A 65 9.37 -20.74 -20.93
C ARG A 65 9.79 -21.02 -19.49
N HIS A 66 9.72 -20.00 -18.61
CA HIS A 66 10.15 -20.14 -17.23
C HIS A 66 9.02 -20.70 -16.36
N LYS A 67 9.29 -21.81 -15.67
CA LYS A 67 8.41 -22.31 -14.61
C LYS A 67 8.82 -21.67 -13.28
N PRO A 68 7.99 -20.81 -12.68
CA PRO A 68 8.31 -20.20 -11.39
C PRO A 68 8.32 -21.25 -10.27
N ASP A 69 9.15 -21.00 -9.26
CA ASP A 69 9.12 -21.76 -8.00
C ASP A 69 7.73 -21.62 -7.34
N ALA A 70 7.21 -22.71 -6.78
CA ALA A 70 5.96 -22.72 -6.04
C ALA A 70 5.94 -21.68 -4.90
N LYS A 71 7.06 -21.47 -4.20
CA LYS A 71 7.18 -20.44 -3.15
C LYS A 71 7.00 -19.03 -3.70
N VAL A 72 7.53 -18.76 -4.89
CA VAL A 72 7.35 -17.47 -5.58
C VAL A 72 5.87 -17.28 -5.92
N VAL A 73 5.23 -18.30 -6.51
CA VAL A 73 3.80 -18.24 -6.85
C VAL A 73 2.92 -18.03 -5.61
N SER A 74 3.20 -18.74 -4.51
CA SER A 74 2.49 -18.57 -3.24
C SER A 74 2.69 -17.17 -2.66
N SER A 75 3.91 -16.64 -2.66
CA SER A 75 4.19 -15.28 -2.17
C SER A 75 3.46 -14.21 -2.99
N LEU A 76 3.41 -14.35 -4.31
CA LEU A 76 2.69 -13.42 -5.18
C LEU A 76 1.17 -13.55 -5.01
N SER A 77 0.67 -14.76 -4.75
CA SER A 77 -0.75 -14.98 -4.49
C SER A 77 -1.19 -14.33 -3.18
N LEU A 78 -0.38 -14.44 -2.13
CA LEU A 78 -0.60 -13.75 -0.86
C LEU A 78 -0.55 -12.23 -1.03
N PHE A 79 0.43 -11.71 -1.77
CA PHE A 79 0.50 -10.29 -2.11
C PHE A 79 -0.77 -9.79 -2.79
N LEU A 80 -1.32 -10.55 -3.75
CA LEU A 80 -2.59 -10.21 -4.41
C LEU A 80 -3.77 -10.26 -3.44
N ASP A 81 -3.76 -11.17 -2.48
CA ASP A 81 -4.79 -11.24 -1.43
C ASP A 81 -4.69 -10.06 -0.46
N ASP A 82 -3.49 -9.67 -0.04
CA ASP A 82 -3.26 -8.52 0.81
C ASP A 82 -3.74 -7.23 0.13
N LEU A 83 -3.39 -7.05 -1.14
CA LEU A 83 -3.86 -5.92 -1.93
C LEU A 83 -5.38 -5.87 -1.99
N PHE A 84 -6.04 -7.01 -2.21
CA PHE A 84 -7.49 -7.05 -2.35
C PHE A 84 -8.22 -6.84 -1.03
N HIS A 85 -7.78 -7.49 0.05
CA HIS A 85 -8.49 -7.53 1.33
C HIS A 85 -8.13 -6.39 2.28
N HIS A 86 -6.89 -5.90 2.21
CA HIS A 86 -6.37 -4.95 3.21
C HIS A 86 -6.08 -3.56 2.65
N ILE A 87 -5.85 -3.43 1.35
CA ILE A 87 -5.36 -2.17 0.76
C ILE A 87 -6.38 -1.56 -0.21
N LEU A 88 -7.07 -2.39 -0.99
CA LEU A 88 -8.09 -1.92 -1.91
C LEU A 88 -9.33 -1.46 -1.14
N ASP A 89 -9.75 -0.23 -1.42
CA ASP A 89 -11.01 0.33 -0.93
C ASP A 89 -12.19 -0.63 -1.17
N GLY A 90 -12.95 -0.89 -0.11
CA GLY A 90 -14.09 -1.80 -0.10
C GLY A 90 -15.11 -1.48 -1.19
N SER A 91 -15.30 -0.20 -1.53
CA SER A 91 -16.19 0.23 -2.62
C SER A 91 -15.78 -0.33 -3.99
N LYS A 92 -14.48 -0.59 -4.19
CA LYS A 92 -13.90 -1.10 -5.43
C LYS A 92 -13.79 -2.63 -5.45
N GLN A 93 -13.80 -3.30 -4.30
CA GLN A 93 -13.58 -4.75 -4.22
C GLN A 93 -14.55 -5.56 -5.09
N GLY A 94 -15.84 -5.19 -5.13
CA GLY A 94 -16.84 -5.86 -5.98
C GLY A 94 -16.46 -5.86 -7.47
N ARG A 95 -15.99 -4.72 -7.99
CA ARG A 95 -15.57 -4.55 -9.39
C ARG A 95 -14.29 -5.33 -9.70
N TYR A 96 -13.32 -5.31 -8.79
CA TYR A 96 -11.99 -5.87 -9.05
C TYR A 96 -11.82 -7.34 -8.61
N ARG A 97 -12.78 -7.93 -7.88
CA ARG A 97 -12.70 -9.34 -7.42
C ARG A 97 -12.30 -10.33 -8.51
N ARG A 98 -12.85 -10.17 -9.72
CA ARG A 98 -12.54 -11.05 -10.86
C ARG A 98 -11.11 -10.87 -11.37
N VAL A 99 -10.55 -9.67 -11.29
CA VAL A 99 -9.17 -9.36 -11.70
C VAL A 99 -8.19 -10.10 -10.80
N PHE A 100 -8.29 -9.93 -9.49
CA PHE A 100 -7.43 -10.60 -8.51
C PHE A 100 -7.52 -12.13 -8.60
N LEU A 101 -8.74 -12.68 -8.65
CA LEU A 101 -8.92 -14.13 -8.79
C LEU A 101 -8.32 -14.66 -10.09
N TRP A 102 -8.46 -13.92 -11.20
CA TRP A 102 -7.92 -14.33 -12.48
C TRP A 102 -6.38 -14.32 -12.47
N LEU A 103 -5.76 -13.29 -11.90
CA LEU A 103 -4.30 -13.20 -11.80
C LEU A 103 -3.70 -14.33 -10.95
N LYS A 104 -4.30 -14.67 -9.81
CA LYS A 104 -3.85 -15.82 -9.00
C LYS A 104 -3.91 -17.14 -9.79
N ARG A 105 -5.02 -17.38 -10.50
CA ARG A 105 -5.16 -18.56 -11.37
C ARG A 105 -4.18 -18.55 -12.55
N PHE A 106 -3.86 -17.38 -13.08
CA PHE A 106 -2.86 -17.23 -14.13
C PHE A 106 -1.47 -17.62 -13.62
N LEU A 107 -1.06 -17.14 -12.45
CA LEU A 107 0.23 -17.48 -11.83
C LEU A 107 0.40 -19.00 -11.63
N LEU A 108 -0.65 -19.67 -11.16
CA LEU A 108 -0.66 -21.12 -10.96
C LEU A 108 -0.54 -21.94 -12.25
N LYS A 109 -0.87 -21.35 -13.41
CA LYS A 109 -0.81 -22.02 -14.71
C LYS A 109 0.52 -21.83 -15.43
N LEU A 110 1.41 -20.95 -14.95
CA LEU A 110 2.69 -20.71 -15.60
C LEU A 110 3.57 -21.98 -15.60
N PRO A 111 4.35 -22.23 -16.68
CA PRO A 111 4.45 -21.44 -17.92
C PRO A 111 3.35 -21.76 -18.96
N ASN A 112 2.47 -22.72 -18.69
CA ASN A 112 1.46 -23.26 -19.61
C ASN A 112 0.24 -22.33 -19.77
N VAL A 113 0.50 -21.14 -20.31
CA VAL A 113 -0.50 -20.11 -20.61
C VAL A 113 -0.30 -19.58 -22.03
N ARG A 114 -1.40 -19.27 -22.70
CA ARG A 114 -1.39 -18.76 -24.08
C ARG A 114 -0.96 -17.29 -24.13
N SER A 115 -0.51 -16.83 -25.30
CA SER A 115 -0.07 -15.44 -25.50
C SER A 115 -1.18 -14.41 -25.26
N ASP A 116 -2.44 -14.73 -25.57
CA ASP A 116 -3.60 -13.88 -25.26
C ASP A 116 -3.83 -13.75 -23.75
N GLN A 117 -3.61 -14.82 -22.98
CA GLN A 117 -3.67 -14.77 -21.52
C GLN A 117 -2.54 -13.90 -20.97
N ARG A 118 -1.33 -13.99 -21.51
CA ARG A 118 -0.21 -13.11 -21.10
C ARG A 118 -0.51 -11.64 -21.39
N ARG A 119 -1.07 -11.31 -22.55
CA ARG A 119 -1.54 -9.95 -22.86
C ARG A 119 -2.62 -9.47 -21.90
N ARG A 120 -3.60 -10.33 -21.60
CA ARG A 120 -4.64 -10.02 -20.61
C ARG A 120 -4.08 -9.78 -19.21
N ALA A 121 -3.09 -10.56 -18.79
CA ALA A 121 -2.41 -10.35 -17.52
C ALA A 121 -1.73 -8.98 -17.49
N ALA A 122 -1.06 -8.57 -18.58
CA ALA A 122 -0.45 -7.23 -18.66
C ALA A 122 -1.48 -6.10 -18.53
N HIS A 123 -2.66 -6.22 -19.16
CA HIS A 123 -3.74 -5.24 -18.97
C HIS A 123 -4.23 -5.18 -17.51
N PHE A 124 -4.39 -6.32 -16.86
CA PHE A 124 -4.75 -6.33 -15.44
C PHE A 124 -3.66 -5.76 -14.53
N ILE A 125 -2.39 -5.91 -14.88
CA ILE A 125 -1.31 -5.23 -14.17
C ILE A 125 -1.46 -3.72 -14.29
N GLN A 126 -1.76 -3.20 -15.49
CA GLN A 126 -2.03 -1.77 -15.68
C GLN A 126 -3.24 -1.31 -14.85
N ASP A 127 -4.35 -2.06 -14.88
CA ASP A 127 -5.54 -1.75 -14.08
C ASP A 127 -5.22 -1.66 -12.57
N LEU A 128 -4.29 -2.49 -12.08
CA LEU A 128 -3.85 -2.45 -10.69
C LEU A 128 -2.97 -1.21 -10.40
N TYR A 129 -2.08 -0.82 -11.31
CA TYR A 129 -1.36 0.45 -11.18
C TYR A 129 -2.34 1.64 -11.08
N ASP A 130 -3.33 1.67 -11.97
CA ASP A 130 -4.31 2.76 -12.05
C ASP A 130 -5.20 2.81 -10.79
N VAL A 131 -5.67 1.65 -10.29
CA VAL A 131 -6.59 1.63 -9.13
C VAL A 131 -5.91 2.04 -7.83
N PHE A 132 -4.61 1.78 -7.70
CA PHE A 132 -3.79 2.17 -6.55
C PHE A 132 -3.11 3.54 -6.73
N GLY A 133 -3.33 4.23 -7.86
CA GLY A 133 -2.76 5.55 -8.12
C GLY A 133 -1.22 5.54 -8.19
N VAL A 134 -0.63 4.41 -8.56
CA VAL A 134 0.82 4.28 -8.71
C VAL A 134 1.15 4.51 -10.17
N HIS A 135 1.91 5.57 -10.46
CA HIS A 135 2.35 5.85 -11.82
C HIS A 135 3.70 5.18 -12.07
N LEU A 136 3.77 4.39 -13.13
CA LEU A 136 5.05 3.97 -13.69
C LEU A 136 5.70 5.19 -14.33
N ASN A 137 6.95 5.49 -13.96
CA ASN A 137 7.74 6.50 -14.65
C ASN A 137 8.07 5.98 -16.05
N SER A 138 7.25 6.35 -17.03
CA SER A 138 7.55 6.17 -18.44
C SER A 138 8.52 7.27 -18.84
N ASN A 139 9.83 6.98 -18.81
CA ASN A 139 10.83 7.79 -19.51
C ASN A 139 10.77 7.51 -21.01
#